data_AF-A0AAN8I9U2-F1
#
_entry.id   AF-A0AAN8I9U2-F1
#
_cell.length_a   1.000
_cell.length_b   1.000
_cell.length_c   1.000
_cell.angle_alpha   90.00
_cell.angle_beta   90.00
_cell.angle_gamma   90.00
#
_symmetry.space_group_name_H-M   'P 1'
#
loop_
_entity.id
_entity.type
_entity.pdbx_description
1 polymer ?
#
loop_
_entity_poly.entity_id
_entity_poly.type
_entity_poly.pdbx_seq_one_letter_code
_entity_poly.pdbx_strand_id
1 'polypeptide(L)'
;MGAGPLVVELVAVFVLTALLLNKYADWRRHHFVVTLSTFVGWYFSFIIIFVLPLDVAITFYNRCEVERDRALNASGLESVRCEKPGGYVPDAVLLYLWRIVYWTAQVLTWLVLPFMQSYVNAGDFKTSGKLRAALFNNALYYGLYMIVFILLLIYAIIKGVVINREHLKVILVSASNTWGLFLLVVLLGHGLVELPRILWHMGSREYRLHKTYFDIDKLSSDKNEAEESVKEAYRETRAVLNLLKNEHGARDKAQIIVSSIILFHVVNELFPARNAMEFSSLNAADVSSVSTDKYLIRLHKKVISAVQYHHRTIAQWRSLIKHAIFLEDLAQAEITGRLESNWSSFLPEKMQYFWLVVAQRPLYKV
;
A
#
# COMPACT_ATOMS: atom_id res chain seq x y z
N MET A 1 -7.83 -37.32 -6.56
CA MET A 1 -7.90 -35.93 -7.08
C MET A 1 -6.50 -35.35 -7.01
N GLY A 2 -5.92 -34.92 -8.13
CA GLY A 2 -4.53 -34.44 -8.19
C GLY A 2 -4.38 -32.96 -7.79
N ALA A 3 -3.27 -32.34 -8.18
CA ALA A 3 -2.96 -30.91 -7.95
C ALA A 3 -3.89 -29.91 -8.70
N GLY A 4 -4.86 -30.40 -9.47
CA GLY A 4 -5.75 -29.59 -10.31
C GLY A 4 -6.48 -28.45 -9.55
N PRO A 5 -7.13 -28.70 -8.40
CA PRO A 5 -7.79 -27.66 -7.62
C PRO A 5 -6.84 -26.53 -7.21
N LEU A 6 -5.65 -26.87 -6.71
CA LEU A 6 -4.64 -25.88 -6.32
C LEU A 6 -4.18 -25.04 -7.53
N VAL A 7 -3.98 -25.66 -8.70
CA VAL A 7 -3.58 -24.91 -9.91
C VAL A 7 -4.68 -23.92 -10.32
N VAL A 8 -5.94 -24.35 -10.28
CA VAL A 8 -7.09 -23.47 -10.58
C VAL A 8 -7.14 -22.31 -9.59
N GLU A 9 -6.94 -22.55 -8.29
CA GLU A 9 -6.88 -21.51 -7.27
C GLU A 9 -5.73 -20.53 -7.52
N LEU A 10 -4.52 -21.02 -7.79
CA LEU A 10 -3.35 -20.18 -8.07
C LEU A 10 -3.55 -19.29 -9.30
N VAL A 11 -4.17 -19.82 -10.36
CA VAL A 11 -4.53 -19.06 -11.56
C VAL A 11 -5.64 -18.05 -11.28
N ALA A 12 -6.67 -18.44 -10.52
CA ALA A 12 -7.75 -17.54 -10.14
C ALA A 12 -7.22 -16.36 -9.31
N VAL A 13 -6.33 -16.61 -8.35
CA VAL A 13 -5.67 -15.57 -7.55
C VAL A 13 -4.80 -14.68 -8.43
N PHE A 14 -4.09 -15.23 -9.41
CA PHE A 14 -3.28 -14.46 -10.36
C PHE A 14 -4.14 -13.51 -11.21
N VAL A 15 -5.28 -13.99 -11.70
CA VAL A 15 -6.23 -13.15 -12.46
C VAL A 15 -6.85 -12.10 -11.55
N LEU A 16 -7.22 -12.46 -10.33
CA LEU A 16 -7.77 -11.52 -9.35
C LEU A 16 -6.76 -10.42 -9.01
N THR A 17 -5.49 -10.74 -8.74
CA THR A 17 -4.46 -9.73 -8.47
C THR A 17 -4.24 -8.83 -9.68
N ALA A 18 -4.24 -9.39 -10.89
CA ALA A 18 -4.13 -8.63 -12.12
C ALA A 18 -5.29 -7.63 -12.27
N LEU A 19 -6.53 -8.08 -12.06
CA LEU A 19 -7.71 -7.21 -12.14
C LEU A 19 -7.71 -6.12 -11.07
N LEU A 20 -7.37 -6.47 -9.82
CA LEU A 20 -7.28 -5.51 -8.72
C LEU A 20 -6.18 -4.50 -8.96
N LEU A 21 -5.00 -4.93 -9.39
CA LEU A 21 -3.90 -4.02 -9.65
C LEU A 21 -4.23 -3.11 -10.83
N ASN A 22 -4.90 -3.57 -11.89
CA ASN A 22 -5.35 -2.70 -13.00
C ASN A 22 -6.44 -1.71 -12.57
N LYS A 23 -7.29 -2.10 -11.60
CA LYS A 23 -8.32 -1.21 -11.04
C LYS A 23 -7.74 -0.10 -10.16
N TYR A 24 -6.73 -0.43 -9.34
CA TYR A 24 -6.15 0.50 -8.36
C TYR A 24 -4.88 1.21 -8.84
N ALA A 25 -4.17 0.64 -9.81
CA ALA A 25 -2.94 1.20 -10.39
C ALA A 25 -3.05 1.19 -11.92
N ASP A 26 -2.84 2.34 -12.56
CA ASP A 26 -2.84 2.43 -14.02
C ASP A 26 -1.52 1.88 -14.56
N TRP A 27 -1.52 0.63 -15.04
CA TRP A 27 -0.31 -0.09 -15.47
C TRP A 27 0.46 0.61 -16.60
N ARG A 28 -0.21 1.48 -17.35
CA ARG A 28 0.39 2.21 -18.46
C ARG A 28 1.16 3.46 -17.99
N ARG A 29 0.86 3.98 -16.80
CA ARG A 29 1.48 5.19 -16.26
C ARG A 29 2.66 4.91 -15.35
N HIS A 30 2.69 3.74 -14.71
CA HIS A 30 3.70 3.42 -13.70
C HIS A 30 4.89 2.65 -14.28
N HIS A 31 6.05 2.83 -13.66
CA HIS A 31 7.25 2.10 -14.03
C HIS A 31 7.08 0.60 -13.78
N PHE A 32 7.47 -0.24 -14.75
CA PHE A 32 7.28 -1.69 -14.73
C PHE A 32 7.74 -2.35 -13.42
N VAL A 33 8.88 -1.91 -12.89
CA VAL A 33 9.46 -2.45 -11.65
C VAL A 33 8.51 -2.26 -10.45
N VAL A 34 7.84 -1.11 -10.34
CA VAL A 34 6.88 -0.86 -9.25
C VAL A 34 5.67 -1.78 -9.40
N THR A 35 5.11 -1.86 -10.62
CA THR A 35 3.97 -2.72 -10.92
C THR A 35 4.27 -4.18 -10.61
N LEU A 36 5.45 -4.68 -11.03
CA LEU A 36 5.86 -6.05 -10.78
C LEU A 36 6.04 -6.34 -9.28
N SER A 37 6.72 -5.46 -8.55
CA SER A 37 6.95 -5.65 -7.12
C SER A 37 5.65 -5.61 -6.30
N THR A 38 4.72 -4.71 -6.65
CA THR A 38 3.40 -4.68 -6.02
C THR A 38 2.58 -5.91 -6.38
N PHE A 39 2.61 -6.35 -7.65
CA PHE A 39 1.92 -7.56 -8.10
C PHE A 39 2.39 -8.79 -7.33
N VAL A 40 3.70 -9.01 -7.25
CA VAL A 40 4.30 -10.15 -6.54
C VAL A 40 3.93 -10.11 -5.05
N GLY A 41 3.98 -8.93 -4.42
CA GLY A 41 3.59 -8.75 -3.03
C GLY A 41 2.13 -9.15 -2.78
N TRP A 42 1.20 -8.61 -3.58
CA TRP A 42 -0.23 -8.91 -3.44
C TRP A 42 -0.56 -10.37 -3.75
N TYR A 43 0.08 -10.93 -4.78
CA TYR A 43 -0.09 -12.31 -5.18
C TYR A 43 0.28 -13.27 -4.05
N PHE A 44 1.45 -13.09 -3.43
CA PHE A 44 1.84 -13.94 -2.31
C PHE A 44 0.95 -13.76 -1.08
N SER A 45 0.51 -12.53 -0.78
CA SER A 45 -0.44 -12.31 0.32
C SER A 45 -1.77 -13.03 0.11
N PHE A 46 -2.32 -13.01 -1.11
CA PHE A 46 -3.60 -13.69 -1.40
C PHE A 46 -3.47 -15.20 -1.54
N ILE A 47 -2.35 -15.71 -2.06
CA ILE A 47 -2.11 -17.16 -2.14
C ILE A 47 -2.12 -17.82 -0.76
N ILE A 48 -1.56 -17.17 0.26
CA ILE A 48 -1.48 -17.73 1.63
C ILE A 48 -2.85 -18.14 2.16
N ILE A 49 -3.92 -17.43 1.78
CA ILE A 49 -5.31 -17.72 2.19
C ILE A 49 -5.74 -19.13 1.74
N PHE A 50 -5.26 -19.61 0.59
CA PHE A 50 -5.61 -20.91 0.02
C PHE A 50 -4.57 -21.99 0.34
N VAL A 51 -3.28 -21.64 0.28
CA VAL A 51 -2.19 -22.60 0.51
C VAL A 51 -2.09 -23.02 1.97
N LEU A 52 -2.36 -22.12 2.93
CA LEU A 52 -2.23 -22.46 4.34
C LEU A 52 -3.26 -23.50 4.82
N PRO A 53 -4.56 -23.41 4.50
CA PRO A 53 -5.52 -24.48 4.78
C PRO A 53 -5.14 -25.80 4.11
N LEU A 54 -4.63 -25.77 2.87
CA LEU A 54 -4.19 -26.97 2.17
C LEU A 54 -2.97 -27.62 2.85
N ASP A 55 -1.99 -26.83 3.28
CA ASP A 55 -0.81 -27.31 4.02
C ASP A 55 -1.22 -28.00 5.33
N VAL A 56 -2.15 -27.39 6.07
CA VAL A 56 -2.73 -27.99 7.27
C VAL A 56 -3.45 -29.30 6.95
N ALA A 57 -4.23 -29.36 5.87
CA ALA A 57 -4.92 -30.58 5.45
C ALA A 57 -3.95 -31.70 5.03
N ILE A 58 -2.87 -31.37 4.31
CA ILE A 58 -1.81 -32.32 3.94
C ILE A 58 -1.09 -32.83 5.18
N THR A 59 -0.82 -31.96 6.17
CA THR A 59 -0.20 -32.34 7.43
C THR A 59 -1.08 -33.32 8.22
N PHE A 60 -2.39 -33.09 8.29
CA PHE A 60 -3.33 -34.02 8.92
C PHE A 60 -3.39 -35.37 8.18
N TYR A 61 -3.37 -35.34 6.84
CA TYR A 61 -3.32 -36.56 6.03
C TYR A 61 -2.04 -37.36 6.28
N ASN A 62 -0.87 -36.71 6.24
CA ASN A 62 0.42 -37.37 6.49
C ASN A 62 0.48 -37.95 7.91
N ARG A 63 -0.10 -37.27 8.90
CA ARG A 63 -0.22 -37.80 10.27
C ARG A 63 -1.12 -39.04 10.33
N CYS A 64 -2.26 -39.02 9.64
CA CYS A 64 -3.17 -40.15 9.54
C CYS A 64 -2.48 -41.39 8.96
N GLU A 65 -1.72 -41.22 7.87
CA GLU A 65 -0.96 -42.32 7.24
C GLU A 65 0.03 -42.96 8.22
N VAL A 66 0.77 -42.15 8.97
CA VAL A 66 1.73 -42.64 9.99
C VAL A 66 1.01 -43.37 11.13
N GLU A 67 -0.14 -42.88 11.58
CA GLU A 67 -0.93 -43.53 12.63
C GLU A 67 -1.56 -44.84 12.14
N ARG A 68 -2.01 -44.89 10.88
CA ARG A 68 -2.50 -46.12 10.24
C ARG A 68 -1.41 -47.18 10.17
N ASP A 69 -0.22 -46.83 9.69
CA ASP A 69 0.89 -47.79 9.56
C ASP A 69 1.32 -48.36 10.92
N ARG A 70 1.27 -47.53 11.98
CA ARG A 70 1.48 -48.00 13.36
C ARG A 70 0.38 -48.95 13.82
N ALA A 71 -0.89 -48.64 13.54
CA ALA A 71 -2.02 -49.49 13.91
C ALA A 71 -2.00 -50.84 13.19
N LEU A 72 -1.63 -50.87 11.90
CA LEU A 72 -1.42 -52.08 11.12
C LEU A 72 -0.34 -52.97 11.75
N ASN A 73 0.80 -52.39 12.12
CA ASN A 73 1.89 -53.11 12.77
C ASN A 73 1.54 -53.63 14.18
N ALA A 74 0.66 -52.94 14.91
CA ALA A 74 0.32 -53.28 16.29
C ALA A 74 -0.88 -54.23 16.45
N SER A 75 -1.88 -54.14 15.56
CA SER A 75 -3.19 -54.78 15.76
C SER A 75 -3.71 -55.55 14.55
N GLY A 76 -3.05 -55.45 13.39
CA GLY A 76 -3.50 -56.10 12.15
C GLY A 76 -4.86 -55.62 11.64
N LEU A 77 -5.41 -54.53 12.19
CA LEU A 77 -6.74 -54.03 11.88
C LEU A 77 -6.66 -52.86 10.87
N GLU A 78 -7.24 -53.05 9.69
CA GLU A 78 -7.27 -52.12 8.56
C GLU A 78 -8.27 -50.94 8.69
N SER A 79 -8.68 -50.58 9.91
CA SER A 79 -9.90 -49.77 10.10
C SER A 79 -9.75 -48.26 9.87
N VAL A 80 -8.56 -47.73 9.60
CA VAL A 80 -8.34 -46.27 9.44
C VAL A 80 -8.18 -45.90 7.96
N ARG A 81 -9.23 -45.33 7.37
CA ARG A 81 -9.21 -44.80 5.99
C ARG A 81 -8.74 -43.34 6.01
N CYS A 82 -7.53 -43.10 5.52
CA CYS A 82 -7.00 -41.75 5.31
C CYS A 82 -7.40 -41.23 3.93
N GLU A 83 -8.17 -40.15 3.87
CA GLU A 83 -8.60 -39.54 2.60
C GLU A 83 -7.64 -38.43 2.18
N LYS A 84 -7.19 -38.49 0.92
CA LYS A 84 -6.31 -37.45 0.36
C LYS A 84 -7.08 -36.16 0.17
N PRO A 85 -6.59 -35.01 0.68
CA PRO A 85 -7.24 -33.73 0.47
C PRO A 85 -7.25 -33.34 -1.02
N GLY A 86 -8.29 -32.62 -1.44
CA GLY A 86 -8.33 -32.02 -2.77
C GLY A 86 -7.16 -31.05 -2.96
N GLY A 87 -6.43 -31.17 -4.09
CA GLY A 87 -5.24 -30.35 -4.32
C GLY A 87 -3.96 -30.88 -3.68
N TYR A 88 -3.94 -32.13 -3.20
CA TYR A 88 -2.73 -32.77 -2.66
C TYR A 88 -1.53 -32.61 -3.60
N VAL A 89 -0.42 -32.12 -3.05
CA VAL A 89 0.87 -31.95 -3.70
C VAL A 89 1.95 -32.67 -2.89
N PRO A 90 3.03 -33.17 -3.54
CA PRO A 90 4.15 -33.76 -2.81
C PRO A 90 4.82 -32.75 -1.86
N ASP A 91 5.31 -33.23 -0.72
CA ASP A 91 5.96 -32.40 0.31
C ASP A 91 7.11 -31.54 -0.25
N ALA A 92 7.84 -32.05 -1.23
CA ALA A 92 8.91 -31.31 -1.90
C ALA A 92 8.38 -30.04 -2.62
N VAL A 93 7.24 -30.15 -3.31
CA VAL A 93 6.63 -29.02 -4.03
C VAL A 93 6.17 -27.95 -3.04
N LEU A 94 5.53 -28.37 -1.95
CA LEU A 94 5.06 -27.48 -0.90
C LEU A 94 6.24 -26.76 -0.21
N LEU A 95 7.32 -27.48 0.07
CA LEU A 95 8.55 -26.91 0.63
C LEU A 95 9.17 -25.86 -0.31
N TYR A 96 9.27 -26.15 -1.61
CA TYR A 96 9.81 -25.18 -2.58
C TYR A 96 8.90 -23.95 -2.70
N LEU A 97 7.58 -24.15 -2.73
CA LEU A 97 6.60 -23.06 -2.79
C LEU A 97 6.77 -22.13 -1.59
N TRP A 98 6.76 -22.67 -0.36
CA TRP A 98 6.95 -21.87 0.85
C TRP A 98 8.30 -21.18 0.89
N ARG A 99 9.37 -21.83 0.42
CA ARG A 99 10.70 -21.23 0.35
C ARG A 99 10.74 -20.04 -0.61
N ILE A 100 10.08 -20.14 -1.76
CA ILE A 100 9.97 -19.04 -2.72
C ILE A 100 9.17 -17.89 -2.11
N VAL A 101 7.99 -18.16 -1.55
CA VAL A 101 7.13 -17.15 -0.90
C VAL A 101 7.88 -16.45 0.22
N TYR A 102 8.51 -17.21 1.12
CA TYR A 102 9.24 -16.68 2.27
C TYR A 102 10.38 -15.75 1.85
N TRP A 103 11.32 -16.23 1.03
CA TRP A 103 12.51 -15.43 0.68
C TRP A 103 12.16 -14.23 -0.19
N THR A 104 11.21 -14.39 -1.11
CA THR A 104 10.79 -13.27 -1.95
C THR A 104 10.06 -12.21 -1.11
N ALA A 105 9.19 -12.61 -0.17
CA ALA A 105 8.54 -11.67 0.75
C ALA A 105 9.57 -10.93 1.62
N GLN A 106 10.62 -11.61 2.08
CA GLN A 106 11.67 -10.98 2.87
C GLN A 106 12.49 -9.97 2.07
N VAL A 107 12.90 -10.31 0.85
CA VAL A 107 13.59 -9.37 -0.04
C VAL A 107 12.68 -8.19 -0.39
N LEU A 108 11.41 -8.44 -0.66
CA LEU A 108 10.45 -7.41 -1.01
C LEU A 108 10.26 -6.41 0.15
N THR A 109 10.08 -6.92 1.36
CA THR A 109 9.80 -6.13 2.56
C THR A 109 11.00 -5.33 3.04
N TRP A 110 12.18 -5.95 3.11
CA TRP A 110 13.35 -5.34 3.74
C TRP A 110 14.29 -4.62 2.77
N LEU A 111 14.17 -4.85 1.46
CA LEU A 111 15.07 -4.23 0.48
C LEU A 111 14.29 -3.45 -0.56
N VAL A 112 13.40 -4.12 -1.30
CA VAL A 112 12.83 -3.56 -2.52
C VAL A 112 11.83 -2.44 -2.24
N LEU A 113 10.84 -2.65 -1.38
CA LEU A 113 9.79 -1.64 -1.10
C LEU A 113 10.35 -0.38 -0.43
N PRO A 114 11.19 -0.46 0.63
CA PRO A 114 11.77 0.73 1.27
C PRO A 114 12.71 1.50 0.33
N PHE A 115 13.44 0.77 -0.52
CA PHE A 115 14.25 1.36 -1.58
C PHE A 115 13.41 2.14 -2.59
N MET A 116 12.33 1.53 -3.11
CA MET A 116 11.43 2.20 -4.04
C MET A 116 10.80 3.45 -3.45
N GLN A 117 10.33 3.39 -2.21
CA GLN A 117 9.75 4.54 -1.51
C GLN A 117 10.75 5.69 -1.41
N SER A 118 12.00 5.38 -1.00
CA SER A 118 13.05 6.39 -0.90
C SER A 118 13.48 6.96 -2.26
N TYR A 119 13.45 6.14 -3.31
CA TYR A 119 13.80 6.55 -4.68
C TYR A 119 12.76 7.52 -5.28
N VAL A 120 11.48 7.23 -5.10
CA VAL A 120 10.39 8.10 -5.59
C VAL A 120 10.38 9.44 -4.85
N ASN A 121 10.74 9.44 -3.57
CA ASN A 121 10.80 10.64 -2.73
C ASN A 121 12.12 11.43 -2.86
N ALA A 122 13.06 11.00 -3.72
CA ALA A 122 14.34 11.69 -3.93
C ALA A 122 14.19 12.87 -4.91
N GLY A 123 14.64 14.06 -4.50
CA GLY A 123 14.61 15.29 -5.30
C GLY A 123 15.78 15.44 -6.29
N ASP A 124 16.66 14.45 -6.41
CA ASP A 124 17.79 14.52 -7.33
C ASP A 124 17.35 14.54 -8.80
N PHE A 125 18.00 15.34 -9.63
CA PHE A 125 17.67 15.45 -11.06
C PHE A 125 18.18 14.28 -11.90
N LYS A 126 19.26 13.62 -11.45
CA LYS A 126 19.88 12.48 -12.15
C LYS A 126 19.47 11.16 -11.49
N THR A 127 19.31 10.10 -12.30
CA THR A 127 18.98 8.75 -11.81
C THR A 127 20.02 8.18 -10.85
N SER A 128 21.31 8.45 -11.09
CA SER A 128 22.40 8.06 -10.18
C SER A 128 22.36 8.80 -8.83
N GLY A 129 21.97 10.08 -8.85
CA GLY A 129 21.74 10.87 -7.63
C GLY A 129 20.61 10.28 -6.80
N LYS A 130 19.46 10.01 -7.45
CA LYS A 130 18.30 9.38 -6.80
C LYS A 130 18.65 8.01 -6.19
N LEU A 131 19.41 7.19 -6.90
CA LEU A 131 19.87 5.89 -6.42
C LEU A 131 20.75 6.05 -5.17
N ARG A 132 21.74 6.96 -5.21
CA ARG A 132 22.63 7.22 -4.08
C ARG A 132 21.86 7.77 -2.87
N ALA A 133 20.95 8.71 -3.08
CA ALA A 133 20.13 9.28 -2.02
C ALA A 133 19.20 8.23 -1.40
N ALA A 134 18.57 7.38 -2.21
CA ALA A 134 17.72 6.30 -1.73
C ALA A 134 18.50 5.26 -0.91
N LEU A 135 19.70 4.88 -1.37
CA LEU A 135 20.58 3.99 -0.61
C LEU A 135 21.02 4.62 0.71
N PHE A 136 21.42 5.88 0.70
CA PHE A 136 21.90 6.57 1.90
C PHE A 136 20.79 6.72 2.96
N ASN A 137 19.58 7.14 2.55
CA ASN A 137 18.45 7.27 3.47
C ASN A 137 18.10 5.93 4.11
N ASN A 138 18.00 4.86 3.32
CA ASN A 138 17.74 3.52 3.85
C ASN A 138 18.88 3.00 4.72
N ALA A 139 20.14 3.23 4.32
CA ALA A 139 21.30 2.83 5.11
C ALA A 139 21.36 3.54 6.47
N LEU A 140 20.89 4.79 6.57
CA LEU A 140 20.76 5.49 7.85
C LEU A 140 19.72 4.82 8.76
N TYR A 141 18.52 4.52 8.23
CA TYR A 141 17.47 3.83 8.98
C TYR A 141 17.91 2.43 9.43
N TYR A 142 18.47 1.63 8.52
CA TYR A 142 18.98 0.30 8.85
C TYR A 142 20.22 0.36 9.76
N GLY A 143 21.06 1.39 9.63
CA GLY A 143 22.18 1.62 10.52
C GLY A 143 21.74 1.80 11.97
N LEU A 144 20.68 2.57 12.21
CA LEU A 144 20.09 2.72 13.54
C LEU A 144 19.55 1.39 14.08
N TYR A 145 18.83 0.61 13.26
CA TYR A 145 18.36 -0.72 13.66
C TYR A 145 19.53 -1.68 13.97
N MET A 146 20.60 -1.61 13.18
CA MET A 146 21.80 -2.42 13.39
C MET A 146 22.51 -2.06 14.69
N ILE A 147 22.56 -0.78 15.09
CA ILE A 147 23.13 -0.37 16.38
C ILE A 147 22.34 -0.98 17.53
N VAL A 148 21.01 -0.88 17.51
CA VAL A 148 20.15 -1.49 18.54
C VAL A 148 20.33 -3.00 18.58
N PHE A 149 20.38 -3.65 17.42
CA PHE A 149 20.61 -5.08 17.30
C PHE A 149 21.97 -5.52 17.89
N ILE A 150 23.04 -4.77 17.61
CA ILE A 150 24.37 -5.04 18.16
C ILE A 150 24.37 -4.90 19.69
N LEU A 151 23.71 -3.88 20.25
CA LEU A 151 23.61 -3.72 21.71
C LEU A 151 22.89 -4.92 22.36
N LEU A 152 21.81 -5.41 21.74
CA LEU A 152 21.10 -6.61 22.20
C LEU A 152 21.96 -7.87 22.07
N LEU A 153 22.76 -8.00 21.00
CA LEU A 153 23.70 -9.11 20.87
C LEU A 153 24.79 -9.07 21.93
N ILE A 154 25.37 -7.90 22.22
CA ILE A 154 26.36 -7.74 23.30
C ILE A 154 25.74 -8.17 24.63
N TYR A 155 24.53 -7.72 24.93
CA TYR A 155 23.79 -8.16 26.12
C TYR A 155 23.60 -9.69 26.17
N ALA A 156 23.22 -10.31 25.05
CA ALA A 156 23.04 -11.76 24.97
C ALA A 156 24.36 -12.53 25.20
N ILE A 157 25.49 -12.04 24.66
CA ILE A 157 26.82 -12.61 24.90
C ILE A 157 27.17 -12.53 26.38
N ILE A 158 26.94 -11.38 27.03
CA ILE A 158 27.19 -11.20 28.48
C ILE A 158 26.36 -12.20 29.31
N LYS A 159 25.14 -12.53 28.85
CA LYS A 159 24.28 -13.55 29.46
C LYS A 159 24.67 -14.99 29.12
N GLY A 160 25.77 -15.21 28.39
CA GLY A 160 26.33 -16.53 28.12
C GLY A 160 25.84 -17.19 26.82
N VAL A 161 25.23 -16.45 25.90
CA VAL A 161 24.80 -17.00 24.60
C VAL A 161 26.01 -17.15 23.67
N VAL A 162 26.29 -18.39 23.23
CA VAL A 162 27.35 -18.69 22.25
C VAL A 162 26.89 -18.28 20.85
N ILE A 163 27.58 -17.32 20.23
CA ILE A 163 27.24 -16.86 18.89
C ILE A 163 28.03 -17.65 17.84
N ASN A 164 27.34 -18.57 17.17
CA ASN A 164 27.79 -19.17 15.92
C ASN A 164 27.05 -18.56 14.72
N ARG A 165 27.57 -18.75 13.49
CA ARG A 165 26.91 -18.28 12.25
C ARG A 165 25.48 -18.83 12.11
N GLU A 166 25.27 -20.08 12.48
CA GLU A 166 23.95 -20.72 12.46
C GLU A 166 23.01 -20.09 13.49
N HIS A 167 23.49 -19.87 14.73
CA HIS A 167 22.71 -19.19 15.77
C HIS A 167 22.36 -17.76 15.37
N LEU A 168 23.30 -17.01 14.77
CA LEU A 168 23.05 -15.65 14.29
C LEU A 168 21.98 -15.63 13.19
N LYS A 169 22.04 -16.57 12.24
CA LYS A 169 21.01 -16.72 11.20
C LYS A 169 19.63 -16.98 11.81
N VAL A 170 19.55 -17.89 12.78
CA VAL A 170 18.29 -18.20 13.48
C VAL A 170 17.78 -16.98 14.24
N ILE A 171 18.64 -16.26 14.95
CA ILE A 171 18.28 -15.04 15.67
C ILE A 171 17.71 -13.98 14.70
N LEU A 172 18.36 -13.75 13.56
CA LEU A 172 17.90 -12.78 12.56
C LEU A 172 16.54 -13.15 11.95
N VAL A 173 16.36 -14.43 11.61
CA VAL A 173 15.08 -14.94 11.08
C VAL A 173 13.98 -14.79 12.13
N SER A 174 14.25 -15.19 13.38
CA SER A 174 13.30 -15.05 14.48
C SER A 174 12.96 -13.59 14.78
N ALA A 175 13.96 -12.69 14.80
CA ALA A 175 13.76 -11.27 15.02
C ALA A 175 12.86 -10.65 13.93
N SER A 176 13.12 -10.97 12.67
CA SER A 176 12.28 -10.53 11.55
C SER A 176 10.83 -11.01 11.68
N ASN A 177 10.63 -12.26 12.08
CA ASN A 177 9.29 -12.80 12.31
C ASN A 177 8.59 -12.16 13.52
N THR A 178 9.33 -11.89 14.62
CA THR A 178 8.76 -11.20 15.79
C THR A 178 8.28 -9.79 15.46
N TRP A 179 8.93 -9.08 14.54
CA TRP A 179 8.46 -7.79 14.05
C TRP A 179 7.10 -7.91 13.35
N GLY A 180 6.95 -8.91 12.47
CA GLY A 180 5.69 -9.21 11.80
C GLY A 180 4.57 -9.60 12.77
N LEU A 181 4.88 -10.44 13.76
CA LEU A 181 3.92 -10.85 14.80
C LEU A 181 3.53 -9.67 15.71
N PHE A 182 4.48 -8.80 16.07
CA PHE A 182 4.18 -7.59 16.83
C PHE A 182 3.20 -6.69 16.09
N LEU A 183 3.44 -6.43 14.80
CA LEU A 183 2.51 -5.67 13.96
C LEU A 183 1.15 -6.35 13.86
N LEU A 184 1.11 -7.68 13.70
CA LEU A 184 -0.14 -8.44 13.67
C LEU A 184 -0.92 -8.24 14.96
N VAL A 185 -0.29 -8.39 16.13
CA VAL A 185 -0.97 -8.22 17.43
C VAL A 185 -1.55 -6.80 17.56
N VAL A 186 -0.77 -5.77 17.20
CA VAL A 186 -1.22 -4.36 17.28
C VAL A 186 -2.38 -4.09 16.31
N LEU A 187 -2.28 -4.55 15.06
CA LEU A 187 -3.27 -4.29 14.02
C LEU A 187 -4.54 -5.14 14.18
N LEU A 188 -4.40 -6.39 14.62
CA LEU A 188 -5.51 -7.31 14.86
C LEU A 188 -6.43 -6.79 15.96
N GLY A 189 -5.87 -6.19 17.01
CA GLY A 189 -6.67 -5.57 18.07
C GLY A 189 -7.64 -4.51 17.52
N HIS A 190 -7.14 -3.62 16.65
CA HIS A 190 -8.00 -2.65 15.97
C HIS A 190 -8.98 -3.33 15.01
N GLY A 191 -8.51 -4.30 14.21
CA GLY A 191 -9.35 -5.03 13.25
C GLY A 191 -10.55 -5.75 13.88
N LEU A 192 -10.35 -6.41 15.03
CA LEU A 192 -11.39 -7.16 15.73
C LEU A 192 -12.48 -6.26 16.35
N VAL A 193 -12.15 -5.02 16.70
CA VAL A 193 -13.11 -4.08 17.30
C VAL A 193 -13.78 -3.19 16.26
N GLU A 194 -12.99 -2.62 15.35
CA GLU A 194 -13.48 -1.63 14.41
C GLU A 194 -14.24 -2.28 13.25
N LEU A 195 -13.90 -3.51 12.82
CA LEU A 195 -14.61 -4.17 11.72
C LEU A 195 -16.07 -4.49 12.08
N PRO A 196 -16.40 -5.13 13.22
CA PRO A 196 -17.79 -5.34 13.61
C PRO A 196 -18.54 -4.03 13.84
N ARG A 197 -17.87 -3.03 14.43
CA ARG A 197 -18.46 -1.70 14.63
C ARG A 197 -18.84 -1.04 13.31
N ILE A 198 -17.93 -1.06 12.32
CA ILE A 198 -18.20 -0.54 10.98
C ILE A 198 -19.36 -1.31 10.34
N LEU A 199 -19.38 -2.64 10.42
CA LEU A 199 -20.47 -3.47 9.88
C LEU A 199 -21.83 -3.12 10.49
N TRP A 200 -21.88 -2.96 11.82
CA TRP A 200 -23.09 -2.55 12.54
C TRP A 200 -23.57 -1.16 12.10
N HIS A 201 -22.66 -0.18 12.06
CA HIS A 201 -22.97 1.18 11.61
C HIS A 201 -23.28 1.27 10.11
N MET A 202 -22.79 0.32 9.31
CA MET A 202 -23.18 0.21 7.89
C MET A 202 -24.67 -0.08 7.73
N GLY A 203 -25.33 -0.66 8.75
CA GLY A 203 -26.78 -0.87 8.75
C GLY A 203 -27.63 0.39 8.94
N SER A 204 -27.06 1.47 9.52
CA SER A 204 -27.76 2.74 9.76
C SER A 204 -27.39 3.80 8.72
N ARG A 205 -28.28 4.05 7.75
CA ARG A 205 -28.08 5.03 6.67
C ARG A 205 -27.84 6.45 7.16
N GLU A 206 -28.65 6.91 8.11
CA GLU A 206 -28.53 8.24 8.72
C GLU A 206 -27.15 8.45 9.34
N TYR A 207 -26.67 7.48 10.13
CA TYR A 207 -25.32 7.52 10.67
C TYR A 207 -24.27 7.57 9.57
N ARG A 208 -24.38 6.74 8.52
CA ARG A 208 -23.41 6.76 7.40
C ARG A 208 -23.37 8.12 6.72
N LEU A 209 -24.53 8.73 6.48
CA LEU A 209 -24.62 10.04 5.82
C LEU A 209 -24.00 11.14 6.70
N HIS A 210 -24.39 11.23 7.97
CA HIS A 210 -23.80 12.19 8.91
C HIS A 210 -22.30 11.99 9.11
N LYS A 211 -21.84 10.74 9.22
CA LYS A 211 -20.42 10.43 9.33
C LYS A 211 -19.67 10.86 8.07
N THR A 212 -20.25 10.63 6.89
CA THR A 212 -19.65 11.04 5.61
C THR A 212 -19.56 12.57 5.52
N TYR A 213 -20.59 13.32 5.94
CA TYR A 213 -20.51 14.78 5.99
C TYR A 213 -19.43 15.29 6.95
N PHE A 214 -19.31 14.67 8.13
CA PHE A 214 -18.24 14.99 9.06
C PHE A 214 -16.86 14.72 8.45
N ASP A 215 -16.70 13.60 7.75
CA ASP A 215 -15.44 13.26 7.07
C ASP A 215 -15.14 14.19 5.90
N ILE A 216 -16.16 14.67 5.19
CA ILE A 216 -16.02 15.70 4.15
C ILE A 216 -15.50 16.99 4.77
N ASP A 217 -16.09 17.45 5.87
CA ASP A 217 -15.64 18.68 6.53
C ASP A 217 -14.17 18.56 6.96
N LYS A 218 -13.81 17.44 7.61
CA LYS A 218 -12.42 17.16 7.99
C LYS A 218 -11.47 17.14 6.79
N LEU A 219 -11.83 16.41 5.73
CA LEU A 219 -11.00 16.29 4.53
C LEU A 219 -10.91 17.61 3.74
N SER A 220 -11.90 18.50 3.89
CA SER A 220 -11.88 19.82 3.25
C SER A 220 -10.72 20.68 3.77
N SER A 221 -10.43 20.59 5.07
CA SER A 221 -9.29 21.26 5.70
C SER A 221 -7.98 20.73 5.12
N ASP A 222 -7.80 19.41 5.09
CA ASP A 222 -6.59 18.77 4.54
C ASP A 222 -6.41 19.10 3.04
N LYS A 223 -7.52 19.19 2.29
CA LYS A 223 -7.51 19.58 0.88
C LYS A 223 -7.02 21.03 0.71
N ASN A 224 -7.54 21.96 1.51
CA ASN A 224 -7.13 23.36 1.46
C ASN A 224 -5.64 23.51 1.83
N GLU A 225 -5.17 22.80 2.84
CA GLU A 225 -3.74 22.76 3.19
C GLU A 225 -2.88 22.22 2.05
N ALA A 226 -3.31 21.13 1.40
CA ALA A 226 -2.60 20.56 0.27
C ALA A 226 -2.55 21.52 -0.94
N GLU A 227 -3.64 22.23 -1.22
CA GLU A 227 -3.69 23.28 -2.24
C GLU A 227 -2.73 24.44 -1.92
N GLU A 228 -2.71 24.92 -0.68
CA GLU A 228 -1.81 26.02 -0.30
C GLU A 228 -0.34 25.58 -0.34
N SER A 229 -0.03 24.35 0.08
CA SER A 229 1.33 23.78 0.01
C SER A 229 1.86 23.76 -1.43
N VAL A 230 1.02 23.39 -2.40
CA VAL A 230 1.40 23.45 -3.83
C VAL A 230 1.54 24.90 -4.30
N LYS A 231 0.66 25.82 -3.85
CA LYS A 231 0.77 27.24 -4.20
C LYS A 231 2.07 27.86 -3.70
N GLU A 232 2.43 27.59 -2.45
CA GLU A 232 3.68 28.04 -1.84
C GLU A 232 4.90 27.47 -2.59
N ALA A 233 4.90 26.16 -2.87
CA ALA A 233 5.98 25.53 -3.61
C ALA A 233 6.11 26.07 -5.05
N TYR A 234 5.00 26.38 -5.71
CA TYR A 234 4.99 27.01 -7.03
C TYR A 234 5.53 28.45 -6.99
N ARG A 235 5.10 29.26 -6.00
CA ARG A 235 5.62 30.61 -5.76
C ARG A 235 7.14 30.59 -5.56
N GLU A 236 7.62 29.73 -4.68
CA GLU A 236 9.05 29.54 -4.39
C GLU A 236 9.81 29.03 -5.63
N THR A 237 9.23 28.16 -6.44
CA THR A 237 9.92 27.69 -7.66
C THR A 237 9.99 28.80 -8.72
N ARG A 238 8.92 29.57 -8.90
CA ARG A 238 8.88 30.68 -9.86
C ARG A 238 9.81 31.82 -9.46
N ALA A 239 9.89 32.09 -8.16
CA ALA A 239 10.86 32.97 -7.53
C ALA A 239 12.28 32.65 -7.98
N VAL A 240 12.68 31.39 -7.74
CA VAL A 240 14.01 30.87 -8.04
C VAL A 240 14.28 30.90 -9.54
N LEU A 241 13.30 30.57 -10.38
CA LEU A 241 13.46 30.65 -11.84
C LEU A 241 13.74 32.08 -12.33
N ASN A 242 13.05 33.08 -11.75
CA ASN A 242 13.26 34.48 -12.11
C ASN A 242 14.64 34.98 -11.64
N LEU A 243 15.10 34.56 -10.46
CA LEU A 243 16.42 34.91 -9.93
C LEU A 243 17.57 34.29 -10.74
N LEU A 244 17.41 33.04 -11.18
CA LEU A 244 18.42 32.31 -11.94
C LEU A 244 18.43 32.64 -13.45
N LYS A 245 17.87 33.77 -13.87
CA LYS A 245 17.75 34.15 -15.30
C LYS A 245 19.08 34.08 -16.06
N ASN A 246 20.19 34.40 -15.38
CA ASN A 246 21.53 34.51 -15.95
C ASN A 246 22.43 33.27 -15.73
N GLU A 247 22.01 32.29 -14.92
CA GLU A 247 22.81 31.09 -14.64
C GLU A 247 22.27 29.86 -15.40
N HIS A 248 22.88 29.55 -16.55
CA HIS A 248 22.37 28.52 -17.46
C HIS A 248 22.21 27.12 -16.81
N GLY A 249 23.17 26.65 -16.01
CA GLY A 249 23.11 25.31 -15.40
C GLY A 249 22.08 25.14 -14.28
N ALA A 250 21.93 26.15 -13.41
CA ALA A 250 20.96 26.13 -12.32
C ALA A 250 19.53 26.42 -12.82
N ARG A 251 19.41 27.26 -13.86
CA ARG A 251 18.14 27.56 -14.52
C ARG A 251 17.52 26.34 -15.18
N ASP A 252 18.30 25.51 -15.86
CA ASP A 252 17.80 24.28 -16.48
C ASP A 252 17.19 23.35 -15.42
N LYS A 253 17.85 23.21 -14.26
CA LYS A 253 17.33 22.46 -13.11
C LYS A 253 16.05 23.09 -12.57
N ALA A 254 16.01 24.39 -12.35
CA ALA A 254 14.81 25.10 -11.90
C ALA A 254 13.64 24.97 -12.91
N GLN A 255 13.92 24.97 -14.20
CA GLN A 255 12.93 24.76 -15.26
C GLN A 255 12.38 23.33 -15.23
N ILE A 256 13.21 22.32 -14.94
CA ILE A 256 12.73 20.95 -14.70
C ILE A 256 11.73 20.93 -13.53
N ILE A 257 12.02 21.63 -12.42
CA ILE A 257 11.13 21.72 -11.26
C ILE A 257 9.78 22.35 -11.66
N VAL A 258 9.79 23.49 -12.36
CA VAL A 258 8.54 24.14 -12.83
C VAL A 258 7.77 23.22 -13.78
N SER A 259 8.47 22.56 -14.71
CA SER A 259 7.83 21.65 -15.68
C SER A 259 7.16 20.47 -14.99
N SER A 260 7.72 19.96 -13.89
CA SER A 260 7.10 18.89 -13.11
C SER A 260 5.73 19.32 -12.61
N ILE A 261 5.59 20.51 -12.01
CA ILE A 261 4.31 21.03 -11.50
C ILE A 261 3.27 21.17 -12.63
N ILE A 262 3.70 21.69 -13.79
CA ILE A 262 2.83 21.90 -14.95
C ILE A 262 2.37 20.57 -15.56
N LEU A 263 3.27 19.59 -15.67
CA LEU A 263 2.96 18.25 -16.19
C LEU A 263 1.83 17.56 -15.40
N PHE A 264 1.74 17.86 -14.10
CA PHE A 264 0.69 17.33 -13.22
C PHE A 264 -0.66 18.05 -13.35
N HIS A 265 -0.85 18.97 -14.31
CA HIS A 265 -2.10 19.71 -14.56
C HIS A 265 -2.65 20.54 -13.38
N VAL A 266 -1.88 20.70 -12.31
CA VAL A 266 -2.31 21.42 -11.09
C VAL A 266 -2.48 22.93 -11.35
N VAL A 267 -1.72 23.47 -12.31
CA VAL A 267 -1.62 24.92 -12.51
C VAL A 267 -2.91 25.53 -13.05
N ASN A 268 -3.61 24.86 -13.97
CA ASN A 268 -4.82 25.41 -14.58
C ASN A 268 -6.02 25.43 -13.61
N GLU A 269 -6.09 24.47 -12.67
CA GLU A 269 -7.15 24.45 -11.65
C GLU A 269 -6.88 25.43 -10.51
N LEU A 270 -5.61 25.57 -10.06
CA LEU A 270 -5.27 26.42 -8.90
C LEU A 270 -4.97 27.89 -9.25
N PHE A 271 -4.62 28.18 -10.51
CA PHE A 271 -4.21 29.51 -10.95
C PHE A 271 -4.95 29.94 -12.23
N PRO A 272 -6.25 30.26 -12.15
CA PRO A 272 -6.93 30.91 -13.26
C PRO A 272 -6.21 32.21 -13.61
N ALA A 273 -5.86 32.35 -14.88
CA ALA A 273 -4.99 33.40 -15.40
C ALA A 273 -5.46 34.81 -14.97
N ARG A 274 -4.74 35.44 -14.02
CA ARG A 274 -4.55 36.92 -13.88
C ARG A 274 -4.00 37.43 -12.55
N ASN A 275 -3.62 36.59 -11.58
CA ASN A 275 -2.93 37.13 -10.42
C ASN A 275 -1.44 37.27 -10.75
N ALA A 276 -1.09 38.44 -11.31
CA ALA A 276 0.29 38.93 -11.36
C ALA A 276 0.81 38.95 -9.92
N MET A 277 1.46 37.86 -9.51
CA MET A 277 2.10 37.77 -8.21
C MET A 277 3.25 38.76 -8.21
N GLU A 278 3.12 39.81 -7.39
CA GLU A 278 4.25 40.66 -7.02
C GLU A 278 5.31 39.78 -6.38
N PHE A 279 6.44 39.70 -7.06
CA PHE A 279 7.56 38.90 -6.63
C PHE A 279 8.50 39.81 -5.84
N SER A 280 8.57 39.62 -4.53
CA SER A 280 9.51 40.32 -3.66
C SER A 280 10.93 40.09 -4.17
N SER A 281 11.60 41.16 -4.59
CA SER A 281 12.99 41.11 -5.05
C SER A 281 13.91 40.77 -3.88
N LEU A 282 14.49 39.57 -3.90
CA LEU A 282 15.51 39.12 -2.95
C LEU A 282 16.93 39.51 -3.42
N ASN A 283 17.87 39.60 -2.47
CA ASN A 283 19.20 40.20 -2.65
C ASN A 283 20.21 39.25 -3.35
N ALA A 284 21.34 39.77 -3.83
CA ALA A 284 22.37 39.00 -4.53
C ALA A 284 23.02 37.88 -3.69
N ALA A 285 23.05 38.01 -2.36
CA ALA A 285 23.51 36.95 -1.45
C ALA A 285 22.54 35.76 -1.39
N ASP A 286 21.24 36.00 -1.64
CA ASP A 286 20.24 34.94 -1.73
C ASP A 286 20.45 34.13 -3.02
N VAL A 287 20.91 34.78 -4.11
CA VAL A 287 21.13 34.12 -5.41
C VAL A 287 22.20 33.02 -5.34
N SER A 288 23.32 33.24 -4.66
CA SER A 288 24.38 32.22 -4.53
C SER A 288 23.97 31.05 -3.62
N SER A 289 23.15 31.31 -2.61
CA SER A 289 22.58 30.26 -1.76
C SER A 289 21.53 29.41 -2.51
N VAL A 290 20.78 30.06 -3.40
CA VAL A 290 19.71 29.45 -4.21
C VAL A 290 20.26 28.68 -5.41
N SER A 291 21.37 29.11 -6.00
CA SER A 291 22.03 28.39 -7.11
C SER A 291 22.72 27.09 -6.68
N THR A 292 22.88 26.88 -5.37
CA THR A 292 23.50 25.66 -4.83
C THR A 292 22.64 24.42 -5.15
N ASP A 293 23.27 23.39 -5.73
CA ASP A 293 22.62 22.12 -6.09
C ASP A 293 21.82 21.50 -4.93
N LYS A 294 22.33 21.58 -3.70
CA LYS A 294 21.66 21.07 -2.50
C LYS A 294 20.33 21.78 -2.22
N TYR A 295 20.25 23.10 -2.46
CA TYR A 295 19.01 23.86 -2.30
C TYR A 295 18.00 23.46 -3.38
N LEU A 296 18.43 23.40 -4.65
CA LEU A 296 17.59 22.98 -5.79
C LEU A 296 17.03 21.55 -5.61
N ILE A 297 17.84 20.61 -5.12
CA ILE A 297 17.40 19.24 -4.80
C ILE A 297 16.36 19.24 -3.68
N ARG A 298 16.56 20.04 -2.63
CA ARG A 298 15.60 20.17 -1.52
C ARG A 298 14.29 20.79 -1.99
N LEU A 299 14.36 21.83 -2.82
CA LEU A 299 13.20 22.47 -3.42
C LEU A 299 12.43 21.49 -4.31
N HIS A 300 13.12 20.76 -5.18
CA HIS A 300 12.51 19.73 -6.01
C HIS A 300 11.83 18.64 -5.18
N LYS A 301 12.48 18.19 -4.08
CA LYS A 301 11.87 17.25 -3.13
C LYS A 301 10.60 17.83 -2.49
N LYS A 302 10.62 19.09 -2.05
CA LYS A 302 9.45 19.80 -1.49
C LYS A 302 8.29 19.83 -2.50
N VAL A 303 8.59 20.16 -3.75
CA VAL A 303 7.61 20.20 -4.85
C VAL A 303 7.02 18.82 -5.13
N ILE A 304 7.84 17.77 -5.24
CA ILE A 304 7.36 16.39 -5.45
C ILE A 304 6.40 15.99 -4.33
N SER A 305 6.79 16.21 -3.07
CA SER A 305 5.95 15.87 -1.91
C SER A 305 4.63 16.65 -1.89
N ALA A 306 4.66 17.96 -2.16
CA ALA A 306 3.47 18.80 -2.18
C ALA A 306 2.48 18.36 -3.27
N VAL A 307 2.98 18.08 -4.48
CA VAL A 307 2.15 17.61 -5.60
C VAL A 307 1.56 16.23 -5.33
N GLN A 308 2.34 15.30 -4.78
CA GLN A 308 1.85 13.98 -4.39
C GLN A 308 0.78 14.06 -3.30
N TYR A 309 0.98 14.92 -2.29
CA TYR A 309 0.02 15.17 -1.22
C TYR A 309 -1.30 15.70 -1.80
N HIS A 310 -1.22 16.73 -2.65
CA HIS A 310 -2.39 17.31 -3.33
C HIS A 310 -3.16 16.29 -4.17
N HIS A 311 -2.48 15.48 -5.01
CA HIS A 311 -3.15 14.45 -5.79
C HIS A 311 -3.87 13.41 -4.92
N ARG A 312 -3.21 12.95 -3.85
CA ARG A 312 -3.79 12.00 -2.91
C ARG A 312 -5.06 12.57 -2.28
N THR A 313 -4.98 13.79 -1.77
CA THR A 313 -6.09 14.44 -1.07
C THR A 313 -7.25 14.76 -2.02
N ILE A 314 -6.98 15.22 -3.25
CA ILE A 314 -8.02 15.41 -4.28
C ILE A 314 -8.69 14.09 -4.66
N ALA A 315 -7.93 13.00 -4.82
CA ALA A 315 -8.51 11.70 -5.17
C ALA A 315 -9.42 11.19 -4.04
N GLN A 316 -8.97 11.32 -2.79
CA GLN A 316 -9.78 11.00 -1.60
C GLN A 316 -11.04 11.88 -1.54
N TRP A 317 -10.91 13.18 -1.77
CA TRP A 317 -12.02 14.14 -1.81
C TRP A 317 -13.07 13.74 -2.85
N ARG A 318 -12.64 13.51 -4.10
CA ARG A 318 -13.54 13.10 -5.20
C ARG A 318 -14.25 11.79 -4.89
N SER A 319 -13.54 10.82 -4.29
CA SER A 319 -14.14 9.54 -3.88
C SER A 319 -15.18 9.73 -2.77
N LEU A 320 -14.88 10.57 -1.77
CA LEU A 320 -15.75 10.80 -0.63
C LEU A 320 -17.00 11.60 -1.01
N ILE A 321 -16.86 12.63 -1.85
CA ILE A 321 -18.00 13.38 -2.39
C ILE A 321 -18.91 12.49 -3.22
N LYS A 322 -18.36 11.64 -4.09
CA LYS A 322 -19.16 10.65 -4.83
C LYS A 322 -19.91 9.71 -3.88
N HIS A 323 -19.27 9.30 -2.79
CA HIS A 323 -19.93 8.46 -1.79
C HIS A 323 -21.06 9.19 -1.07
N ALA A 324 -20.89 10.47 -0.71
CA ALA A 324 -21.95 11.27 -0.11
C ALA A 324 -23.14 11.44 -1.05
N ILE A 325 -22.91 11.82 -2.30
CA ILE A 325 -23.96 11.95 -3.32
C ILE A 325 -24.71 10.63 -3.47
N PHE A 326 -23.99 9.49 -3.53
CA PHE A 326 -24.63 8.18 -3.58
C PHE A 326 -25.51 7.89 -2.37
N LEU A 327 -25.09 8.28 -1.16
CA LEU A 327 -25.90 8.09 0.06
C LEU A 327 -27.11 9.03 0.10
N GLU A 328 -26.99 10.26 -0.40
CA GLU A 328 -28.10 11.21 -0.57
C GLU A 328 -29.13 10.68 -1.58
N ASP A 329 -28.69 10.20 -2.74
CA ASP A 329 -29.55 9.59 -3.76
C ASP A 329 -30.34 8.41 -3.18
N LEU A 330 -29.70 7.57 -2.35
CA LEU A 330 -30.36 6.47 -1.67
C LEU A 330 -31.37 6.92 -0.63
N ALA A 331 -31.07 7.98 0.13
CA ALA A 331 -31.99 8.55 1.10
C ALA A 331 -33.21 9.16 0.39
N GLN A 332 -33.00 9.85 -0.72
CA GLN A 332 -34.06 10.44 -1.54
C GLN A 332 -34.91 9.36 -2.23
N ALA A 333 -34.30 8.27 -2.70
CA ALA A 333 -35.00 7.13 -3.31
C ALA A 333 -35.92 6.39 -2.33
N GLU A 334 -35.62 6.40 -1.03
CA GLU A 334 -36.49 5.84 0.01
C GLU A 334 -37.76 6.68 0.18
N ILE A 335 -37.65 8.01 0.08
CA ILE A 335 -38.78 8.93 0.18
C ILE A 335 -39.63 8.92 -1.09
N THR A 336 -38.98 8.94 -2.25
CA THR A 336 -39.65 9.09 -3.56
C THR A 336 -40.04 7.77 -4.23
N GLY A 337 -39.47 6.64 -3.77
CA GLY A 337 -39.69 5.32 -4.36
C GLY A 337 -39.00 5.09 -5.70
N ARG A 338 -38.12 6.00 -6.15
CA ARG A 338 -37.36 5.88 -7.40
C ARG A 338 -35.89 6.20 -7.18
N LEU A 339 -35.00 5.38 -7.73
CA LEU A 339 -33.56 5.63 -7.73
C LEU A 339 -33.18 6.32 -9.04
N GLU A 340 -32.61 7.52 -8.98
CA GLU A 340 -32.06 8.17 -10.17
C GLU A 340 -30.81 7.42 -10.63
N SER A 341 -30.85 6.87 -11.85
CA SER A 341 -29.82 5.99 -12.42
C SER A 341 -28.61 6.79 -12.92
N ASN A 342 -27.84 7.39 -12.02
CA ASN A 342 -26.53 7.97 -12.35
C ASN A 342 -25.36 6.98 -12.14
N TRP A 343 -25.63 5.81 -11.58
CA TRP A 343 -24.60 4.84 -11.19
C TRP A 343 -24.59 3.66 -12.17
N SER A 344 -23.55 3.59 -13.00
CA SER A 344 -23.38 2.49 -13.96
C SER A 344 -23.28 1.15 -13.24
N SER A 345 -24.29 0.31 -13.39
CA SER A 345 -24.26 -1.08 -12.95
C SER A 345 -24.90 -1.98 -14.00
N PHE A 346 -24.42 -3.21 -14.11
CA PHE A 346 -24.95 -4.22 -15.04
C PHE A 346 -26.35 -4.72 -14.66
N LEU A 347 -26.86 -4.35 -13.47
CA LEU A 347 -28.13 -4.84 -12.96
C LEU A 347 -29.31 -3.96 -13.42
N PRO A 348 -30.49 -4.53 -13.67
CA PRO A 348 -31.70 -3.76 -13.95
C PRO A 348 -32.05 -2.82 -12.79
N GLU A 349 -32.57 -1.61 -13.06
CA GLU A 349 -32.89 -0.58 -12.06
C GLU A 349 -33.77 -1.10 -10.91
N LYS A 350 -34.75 -1.96 -11.20
CA LYS A 350 -35.63 -2.56 -10.18
C LYS A 350 -34.86 -3.49 -9.23
N MET A 351 -33.88 -4.24 -9.73
CA MET A 351 -33.04 -5.11 -8.90
C MET A 351 -32.03 -4.29 -8.10
N GLN A 352 -31.52 -3.19 -8.68
CA GLN A 352 -30.66 -2.25 -7.94
C GLN A 352 -31.42 -1.59 -6.79
N TYR A 353 -32.62 -1.09 -7.04
CA TYR A 353 -33.49 -0.53 -6.00
C TYR A 353 -33.78 -1.55 -4.92
N PHE A 354 -34.22 -2.76 -5.29
CA PHE A 354 -34.48 -3.82 -4.31
C PHE A 354 -33.24 -4.16 -3.48
N TRP A 355 -32.08 -4.31 -4.11
CA TRP A 355 -30.84 -4.64 -3.42
C TRP A 355 -30.38 -3.52 -2.48
N LEU A 356 -30.22 -2.30 -3.00
CA LEU A 356 -29.64 -1.16 -2.29
C LEU A 356 -30.60 -0.54 -1.28
N VAL A 357 -31.90 -0.48 -1.61
CA VAL A 357 -32.93 0.18 -0.81
C VAL A 357 -33.59 -0.78 0.17
N VAL A 358 -33.85 -2.04 -0.22
CA VAL A 358 -34.66 -2.97 0.59
C VAL A 358 -33.80 -4.06 1.27
N ALA A 359 -32.99 -4.81 0.51
CA ALA A 359 -32.31 -6.01 0.98
C ALA A 359 -31.07 -5.74 1.84
N GLN A 360 -30.36 -4.64 1.59
CA GLN A 360 -29.11 -4.32 2.27
C GLN A 360 -29.29 -3.95 3.76
N ARG A 361 -30.47 -3.43 4.14
CA ARG A 361 -30.77 -2.97 5.52
C ARG A 361 -30.84 -4.11 6.55
N PRO A 362 -31.56 -5.22 6.33
CA PRO A 362 -31.56 -6.34 7.28
C PRO A 362 -30.21 -7.07 7.33
N LEU A 363 -29.46 -7.16 6.22
CA LEU A 363 -28.20 -7.89 6.16
C LEU A 363 -27.06 -7.30 7.01
N TYR A 364 -27.10 -5.99 7.32
CA TYR A 364 -26.11 -5.34 8.18
C TYR A 364 -26.59 -5.12 9.64
N LYS A 365 -27.84 -5.50 9.95
CA LYS A 365 -28.41 -5.39 11.31
C LYS A 365 -28.41 -6.71 12.08
N VAL A 366 -27.99 -7.80 11.44
CA VAL A 366 -27.66 -9.09 12.07
C VAL A 366 -26.20 -9.02 12.50
#